data_AF-A0A7Z9XI52-F1
#
_entry.id   AF-A0A7Z9XI52-F1
#
_cell.length_a   1.000
_cell.length_b   1.000
_cell.length_c   1.000
_cell.angle_alpha   90.00
_cell.angle_beta   90.00
_cell.angle_gamma   90.00
#
_symmetry.space_group_name_H-M   'P 1'
#
loop_
_entity.id
_entity.type
_entity.pdbx_description
1 polymer ?
#
loop_
_entity_poly.entity_id
_entity_poly.type
_entity_poly.pdbx_seq_one_letter_code
_entity_poly.pdbx_strand_id
1 'polypeptide(L)'
;MSAGWLAIQSFQQSQDILAAINAVSIHTKLRLTGVADEERAPVVAKARETLASFLDAFEKVIHQTEQAKDGPLIGIDPRLRQLARSFIAARHNRRRFHSALFTKSISDMAGLLASNDKKDQQALVECLVELRILVEEHIHVDANRILGEI
;
A
#
# COMPACT_ATOMS: atom_id res chain seq x y z
N MET A 1 18.86 18.63 4.26
CA MET A 1 17.69 18.56 3.35
C MET A 1 16.55 19.30 4.00
N SER A 2 15.85 20.19 3.28
CA SER A 2 14.70 20.90 3.86
C SER A 2 13.53 19.93 4.05
N ALA A 3 12.72 20.16 5.08
CA ALA A 3 11.54 19.33 5.36
C ALA A 3 10.55 19.26 4.17
N GLY A 4 10.49 20.32 3.36
CA GLY A 4 9.67 20.35 2.14
C GLY A 4 10.12 19.38 1.05
N TRP A 5 11.42 19.14 0.88
CA TRP A 5 11.91 18.17 -0.12
C TRP A 5 11.54 16.73 0.24
N LEU A 6 11.65 16.36 1.52
CA LEU A 6 11.24 15.04 2.00
C LEU A 6 9.72 14.81 1.85
N ALA A 7 8.92 15.86 2.06
CA ALA A 7 7.48 15.78 1.84
C ALA A 7 7.10 15.51 0.37
N ILE A 8 7.78 16.17 -0.57
CA ILE A 8 7.59 15.94 -2.01
C ILE A 8 7.98 14.51 -2.40
N GLN A 9 9.10 14.00 -1.88
CA GLN A 9 9.55 12.64 -2.15
C GLN A 9 8.58 11.58 -1.61
N SER A 10 8.10 11.75 -0.38
CA SER A 10 7.08 10.86 0.22
C SER A 10 5.77 10.88 -0.56
N PHE A 11 5.36 12.06 -1.02
CA PHE A 11 4.17 12.21 -1.85
C PHE A 11 4.32 11.47 -3.19
N GLN A 12 5.46 11.64 -3.88
CA GLN A 12 5.74 10.92 -5.13
C GLN A 12 5.73 9.41 -4.92
N GLN A 13 6.39 8.91 -3.87
CA GLN A 13 6.37 7.49 -3.55
C GLN A 13 4.94 6.98 -3.32
N SER A 14 4.11 7.73 -2.61
CA SER A 14 2.70 7.37 -2.39
C SER A 14 1.90 7.32 -3.69
N GLN A 15 2.15 8.24 -4.63
CA GLN A 15 1.55 8.22 -5.97
C GLN A 15 2.01 7.00 -6.78
N ASP A 16 3.29 6.63 -6.70
CA ASP A 16 3.82 5.45 -7.39
C ASP A 16 3.16 4.16 -6.85
N ILE A 17 2.96 4.07 -5.54
CA ILE A 17 2.22 2.96 -4.92
C ILE A 17 0.77 2.95 -5.39
N LEU A 18 0.08 4.09 -5.41
CA LEU A 18 -1.30 4.19 -5.89
C LEU A 18 -1.44 3.77 -7.37
N ALA A 19 -0.50 4.17 -8.21
CA ALA A 19 -0.44 3.77 -9.62
C ALA A 19 -0.24 2.25 -9.75
N ALA A 20 0.65 1.66 -8.95
CA ALA A 20 0.89 0.23 -8.93
C ALA A 20 -0.36 -0.56 -8.46
N ILE A 21 -1.03 -0.10 -7.40
CA ILE A 21 -2.30 -0.69 -6.93
C ILE A 21 -3.36 -0.68 -8.04
N ASN A 22 -3.51 0.44 -8.74
CA ASN A 22 -4.47 0.57 -9.82
C ASN A 22 -4.15 -0.35 -10.99
N ALA A 23 -2.88 -0.41 -11.43
CA ALA A 23 -2.46 -1.29 -12.51
C ALA A 23 -2.77 -2.76 -12.21
N VAL A 24 -2.39 -3.25 -11.03
CA VAL A 24 -2.66 -4.64 -10.62
C VAL A 24 -4.15 -4.89 -10.43
N SER A 25 -4.89 -3.94 -9.85
CA SER A 25 -6.34 -4.07 -9.64
C SER A 25 -7.10 -4.18 -10.96
N ILE A 26 -6.82 -3.30 -11.93
CA ILE A 26 -7.48 -3.30 -13.23
C ILE A 26 -7.20 -4.60 -13.95
N HIS A 27 -5.92 -4.99 -14.06
CA HIS A 27 -5.53 -6.21 -14.76
C HIS A 27 -6.14 -7.46 -14.12
N THR A 28 -6.14 -7.54 -12.78
CA THR A 28 -6.72 -8.68 -12.07
C THR A 28 -8.23 -8.76 -12.29
N LYS A 29 -8.94 -7.62 -12.26
CA LYS A 29 -10.38 -7.57 -12.55
C LYS A 29 -10.70 -7.98 -13.99
N LEU A 30 -9.94 -7.51 -14.98
CA LEU A 30 -10.11 -7.91 -16.38
C LEU A 30 -9.92 -9.42 -16.57
N ARG A 31 -8.89 -10.01 -15.95
CA ARG A 31 -8.68 -11.46 -15.97
C ARG A 31 -9.81 -12.23 -15.32
N LEU A 32 -10.36 -11.75 -14.19
CA LEU A 32 -11.51 -12.36 -13.52
C LEU A 32 -12.78 -12.36 -14.39
N THR A 33 -12.93 -11.39 -15.29
CA THR A 33 -14.01 -11.34 -16.29
C THR A 33 -13.67 -12.04 -17.61
N GLY A 34 -12.52 -12.72 -17.70
CA GLY A 34 -12.10 -13.45 -18.90
C GLY A 34 -11.53 -12.58 -20.02
N VAL A 35 -11.22 -11.31 -19.75
CA VAL A 35 -10.60 -10.40 -20.70
C VAL A 35 -9.08 -10.51 -20.58
N ALA A 36 -8.42 -10.87 -21.69
CA ALA A 36 -6.97 -10.86 -21.79
C ALA A 36 -6.47 -9.41 -21.93
N ASP A 37 -5.49 -9.04 -21.11
CA ASP A 37 -4.85 -7.73 -21.09
C ASP A 37 -3.34 -7.90 -21.24
N GLU A 38 -2.95 -8.49 -22.37
CA GLU A 38 -1.57 -8.87 -22.67
C GLU A 38 -0.68 -7.65 -22.92
N GLU A 39 -1.22 -6.59 -23.50
CA GLU A 39 -0.49 -5.34 -23.75
C GLU A 39 0.04 -4.70 -22.47
N ARG A 40 -0.68 -4.85 -21.35
CA ARG A 40 -0.28 -4.29 -20.05
C ARG A 40 0.46 -5.28 -19.16
N ALA A 41 0.67 -6.51 -19.61
CA ALA A 41 1.41 -7.53 -18.86
C ALA A 41 2.77 -7.03 -18.30
N PRO A 42 3.64 -6.32 -19.06
CA PRO A 42 4.89 -5.82 -18.52
C PRO A 42 4.70 -4.73 -17.45
N VAL A 43 3.73 -3.84 -17.64
CA VAL A 43 3.40 -2.78 -16.67
C VAL A 43 2.88 -3.39 -15.37
N VAL A 44 2.05 -4.42 -15.47
CA VAL A 44 1.49 -5.13 -14.32
C VAL A 44 2.55 -5.93 -13.59
N ALA A 45 3.46 -6.58 -14.31
CA ALA A 45 4.61 -7.26 -13.71
C ALA A 45 5.44 -6.27 -12.88
N LYS A 46 5.74 -5.10 -13.47
CA LYS A 46 6.48 -4.06 -12.73
C LYS A 46 5.71 -3.54 -11.52
N ALA A 47 4.40 -3.34 -11.66
CA ALA A 47 3.55 -2.92 -10.55
C ALA A 47 3.52 -3.97 -9.42
N ARG A 48 3.49 -5.27 -9.74
CA ARG A 48 3.58 -6.35 -8.73
C ARG A 48 4.91 -6.32 -7.99
N GLU A 49 6.03 -6.14 -8.70
CA GLU A 49 7.36 -5.98 -8.07
C GLU A 49 7.40 -4.76 -7.13
N THR A 50 6.88 -3.62 -7.58
CA THR A 50 6.83 -2.39 -6.79
C THR A 50 6.01 -2.60 -5.52
N LEU A 51 4.83 -3.21 -5.63
CA LEU A 51 3.99 -3.51 -4.46
C LEU A 51 4.65 -4.51 -3.52
N ALA A 52 5.24 -5.59 -4.04
CA ALA A 52 5.92 -6.57 -3.21
C ALA A 52 7.10 -5.95 -2.43
N SER A 53 7.91 -5.13 -3.09
CA SER A 53 9.04 -4.43 -2.46
C SER A 53 8.57 -3.42 -1.41
N PHE A 54 7.50 -2.69 -1.71
CA PHE A 54 6.88 -1.78 -0.75
C PHE A 54 6.35 -2.53 0.48
N LEU A 55 5.61 -3.61 0.28
CA LEU A 55 5.02 -4.40 1.37
C LEU A 55 6.10 -5.00 2.28
N ASP A 56 7.20 -5.52 1.72
CA ASP A 56 8.34 -6.02 2.51
C ASP A 56 9.01 -4.92 3.34
N ALA A 57 9.24 -3.74 2.75
CA ALA A 57 9.78 -2.60 3.46
C ALA A 57 8.80 -2.09 4.55
N PHE A 58 7.51 -2.08 4.23
CA PHE A 58 6.46 -1.56 5.09
C PHE A 58 6.20 -2.47 6.30
N GLU A 59 6.28 -3.79 6.13
CA GLU A 59 6.18 -4.77 7.22
C GLU A 59 7.25 -4.52 8.30
N LYS A 60 8.49 -4.22 7.88
CA LYS A 60 9.58 -3.86 8.81
C LYS A 60 9.27 -2.60 9.60
N VAL A 61 8.70 -1.59 8.95
CA VAL A 61 8.31 -0.33 9.60
C VAL A 61 7.13 -0.54 10.55
N ILE A 62 6.16 -1.38 10.20
CA ILE A 62 5.04 -1.75 11.08
C ILE A 62 5.56 -2.43 12.34
N HIS A 63 6.42 -3.45 12.21
CA HIS A 63 6.99 -4.14 13.36
C HIS A 63 7.76 -3.19 14.28
N GLN A 64 8.56 -2.29 13.72
CA GLN A 64 9.27 -1.28 14.51
C GLN A 64 8.29 -0.29 15.18
N THR A 65 7.19 0.06 14.51
CA THR A 65 6.16 0.96 15.03
C THR A 65 5.35 0.32 16.16
N GLU A 66 5.02 -0.96 16.05
CA GLU A 66 4.30 -1.73 17.09
C GLU A 66 5.18 -1.94 18.34
N GLN A 67 6.49 -2.12 18.17
CA GLN A 67 7.44 -2.32 19.28
C GLN A 67 7.84 -1.01 19.97
N ALA A 68 7.87 0.10 19.24
CA ALA A 68 8.20 1.41 19.80
C ALA A 68 7.03 1.94 20.65
N LYS A 69 7.15 1.80 21.98
CA LYS A 69 6.33 2.53 22.95
C LYS A 69 6.63 4.03 22.86
N ASP A 70 6.00 4.69 21.88
CA ASP A 70 6.00 6.14 21.61
C ASP A 70 7.35 6.85 21.40
N GLY A 71 8.48 6.13 21.48
CA GLY A 71 9.82 6.68 21.24
C GLY A 71 10.07 7.08 19.78
N PRO A 72 10.99 8.03 19.51
CA PRO A 72 11.44 8.32 18.15
C PRO A 72 12.17 7.11 17.56
N LEU A 73 11.73 6.67 16.38
CA LEU A 73 12.43 5.65 15.60
C LEU A 73 13.49 6.35 14.74
N ILE A 74 14.76 6.10 15.05
CA ILE A 74 15.89 6.71 14.34
C ILE A 74 16.03 6.02 12.98
N GLY A 75 16.10 6.80 11.90
CA GLY A 75 16.34 6.30 10.55
C GLY A 75 15.10 5.88 9.75
N ILE A 76 13.90 6.02 10.31
CA ILE A 76 12.64 5.81 9.58
C ILE A 76 12.07 7.15 9.12
N ASP A 77 11.61 7.21 7.88
CA ASP A 77 10.84 8.35 7.39
C ASP A 77 9.58 8.57 8.26
N PRO A 78 9.41 9.75 8.90
CA PRO A 78 8.23 10.07 9.68
C PRO A 78 6.90 9.87 8.95
N ARG A 79 6.87 10.04 7.62
CA ARG A 79 5.67 9.83 6.79
C ARG A 79 5.33 8.36 6.65
N LEU A 80 6.33 7.54 6.35
CA LEU A 80 6.16 6.10 6.28
C LEU A 80 5.75 5.52 7.64
N ARG A 81 6.27 6.08 8.74
CA ARG A 81 5.82 5.76 10.10
C ARG A 81 4.35 6.17 10.32
N GLN A 82 3.93 7.32 9.83
CA GLN A 82 2.53 7.75 9.94
C GLN A 82 1.60 6.83 9.16
N LEU A 83 1.98 6.41 7.94
CA LEU A 83 1.24 5.42 7.18
C LEU A 83 1.15 4.07 7.93
N ALA A 84 2.25 3.62 8.55
CA ALA A 84 2.27 2.42 9.36
C ALA A 84 1.34 2.51 10.58
N ARG A 85 1.28 3.67 11.25
CA ARG A 85 0.32 3.93 12.33
C ARG A 85 -1.13 3.86 11.84
N SER A 86 -1.42 4.47 10.69
CA SER A 86 -2.74 4.38 10.07
C SER A 86 -3.10 2.93 9.72
N PHE A 87 -2.14 2.14 9.23
CA PHE A 87 -2.33 0.72 8.96
C PHE A 87 -2.66 -0.07 10.23
N ILE A 88 -1.90 0.12 11.31
CA ILE A 88 -2.15 -0.54 12.60
C ILE A 88 -3.54 -0.17 13.13
N ALA A 89 -3.91 1.12 13.09
CA ALA A 89 -5.24 1.58 13.47
C ALA A 89 -6.35 0.95 12.61
N ALA A 90 -6.13 0.83 11.30
CA ALA A 90 -7.04 0.17 10.36
C ALA A 90 -7.23 -1.33 10.68
N ARG A 91 -6.18 -2.05 11.11
CA ARG A 91 -6.30 -3.47 11.55
C ARG A 91 -7.29 -3.64 12.71
N HIS A 92 -7.40 -2.63 13.59
CA HIS A 92 -8.35 -2.65 14.69
C HIS A 92 -9.79 -2.29 14.27
N ASN A 93 -9.98 -1.67 13.09
CA ASN A 93 -11.29 -1.31 12.56
C ASN A 93 -11.84 -2.38 11.60
N ARG A 94 -12.19 -3.54 12.16
CA ARG A 94 -12.72 -4.70 11.41
C ARG A 94 -14.03 -4.44 10.65
N ARG A 95 -14.74 -3.35 10.96
CA ARG A 95 -15.95 -2.96 10.22
C ARG A 95 -15.62 -2.38 8.85
N ARG A 96 -14.46 -1.72 8.73
CA ARG A 96 -14.03 -1.03 7.51
C ARG A 96 -12.95 -1.78 6.76
N PHE A 97 -12.06 -2.48 7.46
CA PHE A 97 -10.94 -3.23 6.90
C PHE A 97 -11.03 -4.69 7.34
N HIS A 98 -11.37 -5.58 6.43
CA HIS A 98 -11.63 -6.99 6.69
C HIS A 98 -10.90 -7.94 5.74
N SER A 99 -10.15 -7.41 4.76
CA SER A 99 -9.35 -8.24 3.85
C SER A 99 -8.25 -9.00 4.58
N ALA A 100 -7.66 -9.98 3.89
CA ALA A 100 -6.55 -10.78 4.42
C ALA A 100 -5.36 -9.90 4.86
N LEU A 101 -5.12 -8.78 4.16
CA LEU A 101 -4.07 -7.82 4.48
C LEU A 101 -4.18 -7.27 5.91
N PHE A 102 -5.38 -6.96 6.38
CA PHE A 102 -5.59 -6.34 7.70
C PHE A 102 -5.91 -7.36 8.80
N THR A 103 -6.38 -8.55 8.42
CA THR A 103 -6.80 -9.59 9.37
C THR A 103 -5.74 -10.67 9.64
N LYS A 104 -4.82 -10.89 8.70
CA LYS A 104 -3.75 -11.89 8.81
C LYS A 104 -2.37 -11.21 8.82
N SER A 105 -1.56 -11.44 7.79
CA SER A 105 -0.20 -10.93 7.63
C SER A 105 -0.03 -10.19 6.30
N ILE A 106 0.94 -9.28 6.22
CA ILE A 106 1.36 -8.66 4.96
C ILE A 106 2.00 -9.72 4.05
N SER A 107 2.71 -10.69 4.61
CA SER A 107 3.32 -11.79 3.86
C SER A 107 2.30 -12.59 3.04
N ASP A 108 1.04 -12.72 3.51
CA ASP A 108 -0.03 -13.39 2.75
C ASP A 108 -0.34 -12.65 1.44
N MET A 109 -0.24 -11.31 1.43
CA MET A 109 -0.47 -10.50 0.24
C MET A 109 0.61 -10.72 -0.83
N ALA A 110 1.85 -11.01 -0.45
CA ALA A 110 2.91 -11.34 -1.40
C ALA A 110 2.59 -12.65 -2.16
N GLY A 111 2.03 -13.65 -1.48
CA GLY A 111 1.52 -14.86 -2.12
C GLY A 111 0.39 -14.58 -3.11
N LEU A 112 -0.57 -13.73 -2.72
CA LEU A 112 -1.67 -13.30 -3.60
C LEU A 112 -1.17 -12.52 -4.83
N LEU A 113 -0.12 -11.71 -4.68
CA LEU A 113 0.52 -10.99 -5.78
C LEU A 113 1.23 -11.92 -6.78
N ALA A 114 1.60 -13.13 -6.41
CA ALA A 114 2.20 -14.11 -7.33
C ALA A 114 1.17 -15.09 -7.92
N SER A 115 0.01 -15.24 -7.29
CA SER A 115 -0.98 -16.25 -7.66
C SER A 115 -1.76 -15.91 -8.93
N ASN A 116 -2.05 -16.95 -9.71
CA ASN A 116 -2.93 -16.92 -10.87
C ASN A 116 -4.27 -17.62 -10.60
N ASP A 117 -4.47 -18.17 -9.40
CA ASP A 117 -5.72 -18.81 -9.04
C ASP A 117 -6.86 -17.80 -8.91
N LYS A 118 -8.05 -18.18 -9.35
CA LYS A 118 -9.21 -17.28 -9.38
C LYS A 118 -9.63 -16.82 -7.98
N LYS A 119 -9.54 -17.69 -6.96
CA LYS A 119 -9.89 -17.33 -5.58
C LYS A 119 -8.87 -16.35 -5.01
N ASP A 120 -7.59 -16.61 -5.26
CA ASP A 120 -6.52 -15.73 -4.82
C ASP A 120 -6.59 -14.36 -5.51
N GLN A 121 -6.95 -14.33 -6.80
CA GLN A 121 -7.17 -13.07 -7.53
C GLN A 121 -8.32 -12.25 -6.94
N GLN A 122 -9.41 -12.90 -6.51
CA GLN A 122 -10.51 -12.22 -5.83
C GLN A 122 -10.06 -11.63 -4.48
N ALA A 123 -9.34 -12.43 -3.68
CA ALA A 123 -8.78 -11.98 -2.40
C ALA A 123 -7.76 -10.84 -2.59
N LEU A 124 -6.96 -10.89 -3.66
CA LEU A 124 -6.01 -9.84 -4.02
C LEU A 124 -6.75 -8.53 -4.31
N VAL A 125 -7.83 -8.56 -5.09
CA VAL A 125 -8.62 -7.36 -5.39
C VAL A 125 -9.17 -6.72 -4.11
N GLU A 126 -9.67 -7.51 -3.18
CA GLU A 126 -10.15 -7.01 -1.88
C GLU A 126 -9.04 -6.35 -1.06
N CYS A 127 -7.88 -6.99 -0.97
CA CYS A 127 -6.70 -6.42 -0.30
C CYS A 127 -6.25 -5.11 -0.95
N LEU A 128 -6.23 -5.05 -2.29
CA LEU A 128 -5.83 -3.85 -3.05
C LEU A 128 -6.81 -2.70 -2.89
N VAL A 129 -8.11 -2.97 -2.80
CA VAL A 129 -9.13 -1.93 -2.54
C VAL A 129 -8.93 -1.31 -1.17
N GLU A 130 -8.73 -2.13 -0.14
CA GLU A 130 -8.51 -1.64 1.22
C GLU A 130 -7.16 -0.91 1.36
N LEU A 131 -6.09 -1.43 0.75
CA LEU A 131 -4.79 -0.76 0.72
C LEU A 131 -4.88 0.59 -0.01
N ARG A 132 -5.63 0.65 -1.12
CA ARG A 132 -5.87 1.90 -1.87
C ARG A 132 -6.50 2.97 -0.98
N ILE A 133 -7.55 2.61 -0.25
CA ILE A 133 -8.24 3.54 0.66
C ILE A 133 -7.24 4.13 1.67
N LEU A 134 -6.41 3.28 2.28
CA LEU A 134 -5.41 3.73 3.26
C LEU A 134 -4.37 4.69 2.65
N VAL A 135 -3.87 4.36 1.46
CA VAL A 135 -2.88 5.18 0.75
C VAL A 135 -3.50 6.51 0.29
N GLU A 136 -4.72 6.50 -0.22
CA GLU A 136 -5.43 7.73 -0.62
C GLU A 136 -5.69 8.66 0.57
N GLU A 137 -6.10 8.11 1.73
CA GLU A 137 -6.26 8.88 2.96
C GLU A 137 -4.93 9.50 3.41
N HIS A 138 -3.83 8.76 3.32
CA HIS A 138 -2.49 9.26 3.63
C HIS A 138 -2.06 10.38 2.68
N ILE A 139 -2.25 10.20 1.37
CA ILE A 139 -1.97 11.22 0.35
C ILE A 139 -2.79 12.49 0.59
N HIS A 140 -4.06 12.36 0.98
CA HIS A 140 -4.92 13.51 1.24
C HIS A 140 -4.42 14.34 2.43
N VAL A 141 -3.98 13.67 3.50
CA VAL A 141 -3.34 14.32 4.66
C VAL A 141 -2.03 15.02 4.24
N ASP A 142 -1.24 14.38 3.39
CA ASP A 142 0.01 14.96 2.88
C ASP A 142 -0.24 16.18 1.99
N ALA A 143 -1.20 16.10 1.06
CA ALA A 143 -1.57 17.18 0.15
C ALA A 143 -2.09 18.41 0.90
N ASN A 144 -2.96 18.22 1.89
CA ASN A 144 -3.48 19.32 2.72
C ASN A 144 -2.36 20.05 3.47
N ARG A 145 -1.30 19.34 3.86
CA ARG A 145 -0.14 19.95 4.53
C ARG A 145 0.79 20.68 3.56
N ILE A 146 1.00 20.14 2.36
CA ILE A 146 1.82 20.80 1.33
C ILE A 146 1.12 22.07 0.82
N LEU A 147 -0.20 22.03 0.64
CA LEU A 147 -0.99 23.15 0.09
C LEU A 147 -1.43 24.15 1.17
N GLY A 148 -1.56 23.73 2.43
CA GLY A 148 -1.95 24.58 3.56
C GLY A 148 -0.79 25.28 4.28
N GLU A 149 0.46 25.01 3.90
CA GLU A 149 1.66 25.74 4.36
C GLU A 149 2.01 26.95 3.43
N ILE A 150 1.06 27.42 2.60
CA ILE A 150 1.16 28.65 1.77
C ILE A 150 0.35 29.78 2.41
#